data_AF-A0A7W2F7T1-F1
#
_entry.id   AF-A0A7W2F7T1-F1
#
_cell.length_a   1.000
_cell.length_b   1.000
_cell.length_c   1.000
_cell.angle_alpha   90.00
_cell.angle_beta   90.00
_cell.angle_gamma   90.00
#
_symmetry.space_group_name_H-M   'P 1'
#
loop_
_entity.id
_entity.type
_entity.pdbx_description
1 polymer ?
#
loop_
_entity_poly.entity_id
_entity_poly.type
_entity_poly.pdbx_seq_one_letter_code
_entity_poly.pdbx_strand_id
1 'polypeptide(L)'
;MAITYSDEKKAEWERFKKEGGSISFEIDGTDISTTRDFEKFPSIQPYLNTGFELPPTKLIESPELQALIQVHGSDWDYILCRIYLAGGKVVYLQKDNGKYEAACTVALARP
;
A
#
# COMPACT_ATOMS: atom_id res chain seq x y z
N MET A 1 9.40 -8.36 -7.18
CA MET A 1 8.72 -8.59 -8.48
C MET A 1 8.25 -7.23 -8.95
N ALA A 2 8.44 -6.88 -10.22
CA ALA A 2 7.97 -5.60 -10.73
C ALA A 2 6.44 -5.63 -10.76
N ILE A 3 5.79 -4.68 -10.09
CA ILE A 3 4.36 -4.47 -10.27
C ILE A 3 4.16 -4.17 -11.77
N THR A 4 3.52 -5.08 -12.49
CA THR A 4 3.28 -4.90 -13.92
C THR A 4 2.24 -3.81 -14.09
N TYR A 5 2.69 -2.56 -14.19
CA TYR A 5 1.81 -1.46 -14.53
C TYR A 5 1.39 -1.62 -16.00
N SER A 6 0.11 -1.88 -16.26
CA SER A 6 -0.47 -1.52 -17.56
C SER A 6 -0.35 0.00 -17.75
N ASP A 7 -0.20 0.49 -18.98
CA ASP A 7 -0.09 1.92 -19.27
C ASP A 7 -1.25 2.75 -18.66
N GLU A 8 -2.45 2.17 -18.62
CA GLU A 8 -3.63 2.74 -17.97
C GLU A 8 -3.40 2.98 -16.47
N LYS A 9 -2.81 1.99 -15.77
CA LYS A 9 -2.56 2.09 -14.33
C LYS A 9 -1.47 3.09 -14.00
N LYS A 10 -0.50 3.24 -14.89
CA LYS A 10 0.52 4.28 -14.79
C LYS A 10 -0.11 5.66 -14.92
N ALA A 11 -1.04 5.86 -15.86
CA ALA A 11 -1.77 7.13 -15.99
C ALA A 11 -2.66 7.42 -14.76
N GLU A 12 -3.36 6.43 -14.23
CA GLU A 12 -4.10 6.55 -12.96
C GLU A 12 -3.18 6.94 -11.81
N TRP A 13 -2.00 6.31 -11.70
CA TRP A 13 -1.03 6.63 -10.66
C TRP A 13 -0.46 8.05 -10.80
N GLU A 14 -0.10 8.49 -12.01
CA GLU A 14 0.30 9.88 -12.27
C GLU A 14 -0.77 10.88 -11.83
N ARG A 15 -2.03 10.55 -12.11
CA ARG A 15 -3.19 11.37 -11.74
C ARG A 15 -3.38 11.40 -10.22
N PHE A 16 -3.38 10.24 -9.58
CA PHE A 16 -3.48 10.09 -8.13
C PHE A 16 -2.37 10.84 -7.39
N LYS A 17 -1.14 10.82 -7.93
CA LYS A 17 -0.01 11.58 -7.37
C LYS A 17 -0.20 13.09 -7.42
N LYS A 18 -0.97 13.61 -8.38
CA LYS A 18 -1.23 15.06 -8.57
C LYS A 18 -2.51 15.52 -7.90
N GLU A 19 -3.58 14.75 -8.05
CA GLU A 19 -4.95 15.09 -7.66
C GLU A 19 -5.42 14.33 -6.41
N GLY A 20 -4.58 13.45 -5.83
CA GLY A 20 -4.99 12.59 -4.73
C GLY A 20 -6.14 11.67 -5.15
N GLY A 21 -6.95 11.23 -4.18
CA GLY A 21 -8.15 10.43 -4.43
C GLY A 21 -8.00 9.01 -3.93
N SER A 22 -8.48 8.03 -4.71
CA SER A 22 -8.39 6.60 -4.37
C SER A 22 -7.91 5.81 -5.58
N ILE A 23 -6.97 4.89 -5.37
CA ILE A 23 -6.44 3.97 -6.38
C ILE A 23 -6.28 2.58 -5.76
N SER A 24 -6.75 1.55 -6.45
CA SER A 24 -6.58 0.15 -6.01
C SER A 24 -5.50 -0.56 -6.80
N PHE A 25 -4.72 -1.39 -6.11
CA PHE A 25 -3.69 -2.25 -6.69
C PHE A 25 -3.93 -3.70 -6.29
N GLU A 26 -3.67 -4.62 -7.21
CA GLU A 26 -3.64 -6.05 -6.91
C GLU A 26 -2.20 -6.45 -6.58
N ILE A 27 -1.98 -6.98 -5.39
CA ILE A 27 -0.66 -7.38 -4.87
C ILE A 27 -0.72 -8.80 -4.29
N ASP A 28 0.42 -9.46 -4.10
CA ASP A 28 0.46 -10.72 -3.37
C ASP A 28 0.55 -10.46 -1.85
N GLY A 29 0.09 -11.40 -1.04
CA GLY A 29 0.30 -11.34 0.42
C GLY A 29 1.77 -11.22 0.80
N THR A 30 2.69 -11.75 -0.02
CA THR A 30 4.13 -11.59 0.20
C THR A 30 4.64 -10.17 0.00
N ASP A 31 3.95 -9.34 -0.79
CA ASP A 31 4.27 -7.90 -0.94
C ASP A 31 3.88 -7.11 0.31
N ILE A 32 2.87 -7.56 1.07
CA ILE A 32 2.47 -6.94 2.34
C ILE A 32 3.44 -7.35 3.46
N SER A 33 3.71 -8.64 3.56
CA SER A 33 4.73 -9.18 4.45
C SER A 33 5.21 -10.50 3.91
N THR A 34 6.52 -10.65 3.76
CA THR A 34 7.14 -11.89 3.28
C THR A 34 6.73 -13.10 4.12
N THR A 35 6.53 -12.90 5.42
CA THR A 35 6.12 -13.95 6.38
C THR A 35 4.61 -14.06 6.58
N ARG A 36 3.82 -13.14 6.01
CA ARG A 36 2.36 -13.05 6.14
C ARG A 36 1.83 -13.09 7.58
N ASP A 37 2.65 -12.65 8.55
CA ASP A 37 2.25 -12.68 9.97
C ASP A 37 1.03 -11.79 10.27
N PHE A 38 0.70 -10.86 9.37
CA PHE A 38 -0.50 -10.04 9.50
C PHE A 38 -1.80 -10.86 9.52
N GLU A 39 -1.83 -12.01 8.84
CA GLU A 39 -2.98 -12.92 8.82
C GLU A 39 -3.22 -13.59 10.18
N LYS A 40 -2.22 -13.58 11.08
CA LYS A 40 -2.31 -14.16 12.42
C LYS A 40 -2.74 -13.14 13.48
N PHE A 41 -2.81 -11.85 13.14
CA PHE A 41 -3.24 -10.87 14.13
C PHE A 41 -4.74 -11.03 14.41
N PRO A 42 -5.15 -11.21 15.68
CA PRO A 42 -6.56 -11.38 16.03
C PRO A 42 -7.41 -10.15 15.67
N SER A 43 -6.77 -8.97 15.59
CA SER A 43 -7.40 -7.72 15.15
C SER A 43 -7.57 -7.60 13.64
N ILE A 44 -6.92 -8.45 12.83
CA ILE A 44 -6.96 -8.42 11.36
C ILE A 44 -7.72 -9.61 10.79
N GLN A 45 -7.58 -10.80 11.40
CA GLN A 45 -8.27 -12.03 11.00
C GLN A 45 -9.75 -11.85 10.60
N PRO A 46 -10.60 -11.21 11.43
CA PRO A 46 -12.02 -11.04 11.08
C PRO A 46 -12.24 -10.07 9.91
N TYR A 47 -11.26 -9.22 9.60
CA TYR A 47 -11.33 -8.20 8.57
C TYR A 47 -10.57 -8.54 7.28
N LEU A 48 -9.90 -9.70 7.21
CA LEU A 48 -9.17 -10.13 6.01
C LEU A 48 -10.04 -10.06 4.75
N ASN A 49 -11.30 -10.51 4.84
CA ASN A 49 -12.24 -10.57 3.73
C ASN A 49 -13.12 -9.32 3.59
N THR A 50 -13.16 -8.43 4.59
CA THR A 50 -13.96 -7.19 4.54
C THR A 50 -13.13 -5.94 4.24
N GLY A 51 -11.80 -6.06 4.31
CA GLY A 51 -10.86 -4.94 4.23
C GLY A 51 -10.30 -4.60 5.60
N PHE A 52 -8.97 -4.61 5.73
CA PHE A 52 -8.24 -4.20 6.92
C PHE A 52 -7.24 -3.10 6.57
N GLU A 53 -7.02 -2.17 7.47
CA GLU A 53 -5.96 -1.16 7.32
C GLU A 53 -4.75 -1.61 8.14
N LEU A 54 -3.57 -1.64 7.50
CA LEU A 54 -2.34 -1.75 8.27
C LEU A 54 -1.91 -0.33 8.63
N PRO A 55 -1.78 -0.02 9.93
CA PRO A 55 -1.26 1.28 10.30
C PRO A 55 0.14 1.44 9.71
N PRO A 56 0.47 2.63 9.18
CA PRO A 56 1.85 2.91 8.83
C PRO A 56 2.69 2.64 10.06
N THR A 57 3.66 1.73 9.95
CA THR A 57 4.65 1.60 11.00
C THR A 57 5.29 2.98 11.14
N LYS A 58 5.39 3.53 12.36
CA LYS A 58 6.09 4.80 12.64
C LYS A 58 7.47 4.90 11.98
N LEU A 59 8.02 3.75 11.59
CA LEU A 59 9.17 3.55 10.73
C LEU A 59 9.18 4.39 9.44
N ILE A 60 8.05 4.62 8.76
CA ILE A 60 8.02 5.43 7.52
C ILE A 60 8.17 6.94 7.78
N GLU A 61 7.98 7.36 9.03
CA GLU A 61 8.26 8.74 9.47
C GLU A 61 9.77 9.00 9.63
N SER A 62 10.59 7.94 9.68
CA SER A 62 12.04 8.06 9.82
C SER A 62 12.72 8.24 8.46
N PRO A 63 13.51 9.31 8.26
CA PRO A 63 14.21 9.57 6.99
C PRO A 63 15.21 8.46 6.61
N GLU A 64 15.79 7.77 7.59
CA GLU A 64 16.69 6.63 7.37
C GLU A 64 15.97 5.44 6.71
N LEU A 65 14.72 5.19 7.10
CA LEU A 65 13.91 4.13 6.52
C LEU A 65 13.35 4.51 5.16
N GLN A 66 13.06 5.79 4.92
CA GLN A 66 12.74 6.29 3.58
C GLN A 66 13.91 6.05 2.62
N ALA A 67 15.15 6.30 3.06
CA ALA A 67 16.35 5.98 2.30
C ALA A 67 16.50 4.47 2.07
N LEU A 68 16.26 3.64 3.09
CA LEU A 68 16.28 2.19 2.94
C LEU A 68 15.20 1.69 1.96
N ILE A 69 14.00 2.27 1.97
CA ILE A 69 12.93 1.95 1.00
C ILE A 69 13.33 2.39 -0.41
N GLN A 70 13.97 3.53 -0.57
CA GLN A 70 14.48 3.98 -1.87
C GLN A 70 15.62 3.10 -2.42
N VAL A 71 16.45 2.53 -1.54
CA VAL A 71 17.63 1.75 -1.94
C VAL A 71 17.33 0.25 -2.03
N HIS A 72 16.45 -0.28 -1.18
CA HIS A 72 16.19 -1.71 -1.01
C HIS A 72 14.71 -2.09 -1.05
N GLY A 73 13.80 -1.11 -1.02
CA GLY A 73 12.37 -1.37 -1.03
C GLY A 73 11.88 -1.86 -2.40
N SER A 74 10.78 -2.61 -2.37
CA SER A 74 10.05 -2.97 -3.58
C SER A 74 9.28 -1.76 -4.10
N ASP A 75 8.81 -1.81 -5.35
CA ASP A 75 7.89 -0.80 -5.90
C ASP A 75 6.69 -0.54 -4.97
N TRP A 76 6.21 -1.59 -4.29
CA TRP A 76 5.14 -1.49 -3.31
C TRP A 76 5.52 -0.66 -2.09
N ASP A 77 6.69 -0.89 -1.48
CA ASP A 77 7.18 -0.11 -0.35
C ASP A 77 7.27 1.38 -0.69
N TYR A 78 7.70 1.70 -1.92
CA TYR A 78 7.76 3.07 -2.41
C TYR A 78 6.37 3.71 -2.54
N ILE A 79 5.38 2.97 -3.07
CA ILE A 79 3.99 3.41 -3.16
C ILE A 79 3.44 3.69 -1.75
N LEU A 80 3.59 2.75 -0.82
CA LEU A 80 3.14 2.87 0.56
C LEU A 80 3.73 4.09 1.23
N CYS A 81 5.06 4.23 1.17
CA CYS A 81 5.79 5.36 1.73
C CYS A 81 5.19 6.69 1.25
N ARG A 82 4.97 6.83 -0.07
CA ARG A 82 4.36 8.03 -0.63
C ARG A 82 2.95 8.29 -0.12
N ILE A 83 2.10 7.28 -0.07
CA ILE A 83 0.70 7.41 0.37
C ILE A 83 0.65 7.87 1.82
N TYR A 84 1.41 7.20 2.70
CA TYR A 84 1.43 7.54 4.12
C TYR A 84 2.09 8.89 4.39
N LEU A 85 3.14 9.26 3.65
CA LEU A 85 3.75 10.61 3.72
C LEU A 85 2.78 11.71 3.28
N ALA A 86 1.87 11.40 2.35
CA ALA A 86 0.81 12.31 1.93
C ALA A 86 -0.38 12.34 2.93
N GLY A 87 -0.29 11.66 4.07
CA GLY A 87 -1.40 11.51 5.03
C GLY A 87 -2.52 10.61 4.54
N GLY A 88 -2.24 9.80 3.51
CA GLY A 88 -3.15 8.78 3.02
C GLY A 88 -3.12 7.50 3.84
N LYS A 89 -3.94 6.55 3.42
CA LYS A 89 -4.12 5.25 4.07
C LYS A 89 -4.32 4.15 3.05
N VAL A 90 -4.04 2.91 3.43
CA VAL A 90 -4.15 1.74 2.56
C VAL A 90 -5.00 0.68 3.23
N VAL A 91 -6.09 0.30 2.55
CA VAL A 91 -6.99 -0.78 2.95
C VAL A 91 -6.65 -2.00 2.12
N TYR A 92 -6.28 -3.10 2.75
CA TYR A 92 -6.01 -4.38 2.12
C TYR A 92 -7.23 -5.27 2.24
N LEU A 93 -7.69 -5.83 1.14
CA LEU A 93 -8.80 -6.77 1.08
C LEU A 93 -8.31 -8.07 0.44
N GLN A 94 -8.42 -9.17 1.18
CA GLN A 94 -8.05 -10.48 0.67
C GLN A 94 -8.94 -10.84 -0.52
N LYS A 95 -8.30 -11.20 -1.63
CA LYS A 95 -8.95 -11.77 -2.82
C LYS A 95 -8.67 -13.26 -2.87
N ASP A 96 -9.37 -13.94 -3.76
CA ASP A 96 -9.09 -15.33 -4.07
C ASP A 96 -7.65 -15.55 -4.51
N ASN A 97 -7.15 -16.77 -4.26
CA ASN A 97 -5.85 -17.25 -4.74
C ASN A 97 -4.61 -16.60 -4.06
N GLY A 98 -4.76 -16.09 -2.83
CA GLY A 98 -3.64 -15.53 -2.05
C GLY A 98 -3.23 -14.11 -2.44
N LYS A 99 -4.03 -13.48 -3.31
CA LYS A 99 -3.89 -12.09 -3.71
C LYS A 99 -4.63 -11.16 -2.77
N TYR A 100 -4.21 -9.90 -2.75
CA TYR A 100 -4.81 -8.85 -1.96
C TYR A 100 -5.05 -7.64 -2.84
N GLU A 101 -6.21 -7.01 -2.68
CA GLU A 101 -6.53 -5.71 -3.25
C GLU A 101 -6.18 -4.64 -2.23
N ALA A 102 -5.18 -3.85 -2.55
CA ALA A 102 -4.75 -2.71 -1.76
C ALA A 102 -5.38 -1.43 -2.32
N ALA A 103 -6.42 -0.95 -1.65
CA ALA A 103 -7.07 0.31 -1.93
C ALA A 103 -6.35 1.44 -1.18
N CYS A 104 -5.62 2.25 -1.93
CA CYS A 104 -4.86 3.39 -1.45
C CYS A 104 -5.70 4.66 -1.57
N THR A 105 -5.86 5.40 -0.48
CA THR A 105 -6.58 6.67 -0.47
C THR A 105 -5.69 7.77 0.05
N VAL A 106 -5.50 8.83 -0.72
CA VAL A 106 -4.81 10.04 -0.28
C VAL A 106 -5.83 11.16 -0.22
N ALA A 107 -6.10 11.64 0.99
CA ALA A 107 -6.84 12.87 1.19
C ALA A 107 -5.89 14.03 0.87
N LEU A 108 -5.96 14.55 -0.35
CA LEU A 108 -5.28 15.81 -0.63
C LEU A 108 -5.84 16.85 0.34
N ALA A 109 -4.98 17.34 1.24
CA ALA A 109 -5.24 18.60 1.90
C ALA A 109 -5.36 19.65 0.79
N ARG A 110 -6.60 20.08 0.50
CA ARG A 110 -6.83 21.28 -0.29
C ARG A 110 -6.05 22.41 0.40
N PRO A 111 -5.18 23.15 -0.32
CA PRO A 111 -4.65 24.39 0.21
C PRO A 111 -5.77 25.39 0.51
#